data_AF-A0A485JGG9-F1
#
_entry.id   AF-A0A485JGG9-F1
#
_cell.length_a   1.000
_cell.length_b   1.000
_cell.length_c   1.000
_cell.angle_alpha   90.00
_cell.angle_beta   90.00
_cell.angle_gamma   90.00
#
_symmetry.space_group_name_H-M   'P 1'
#
loop_
_entity.id
_entity.type
_entity.pdbx_description
1 polymer ?
#
loop_
_entity_poly.entity_id
_entity_poly.type
_entity_poly.pdbx_seq_one_letter_code
_entity_poly.pdbx_strand_id
1 'polypeptide(L)'
;MVALVFYAYGLLRQADGYAATNDFIHASEYAKSGFFWLDEAVDLQEKNQRVRYLRARVDAYLPADSGRCVVTVQDTEHMLADPAIWATTIRDHILAMRYRALRHCKDTTRANALLAQIKGQNAALAQSLTQNFNVVPEWDSEELTQVLLPLMKGE
;
A
#
# COMPACT_ATOMS: atom_id res chain seq x y z
N MET A 1 -1.03 16.72 6.08
CA MET A 1 -0.72 15.84 4.94
C MET A 1 -0.61 14.38 5.38
N VAL A 2 0.33 13.98 6.25
CA VAL A 2 0.34 12.65 6.91
C VAL A 2 -0.96 12.36 7.68
N ALA A 3 -1.48 13.38 8.37
CA ALA A 3 -2.75 13.30 9.07
C ALA A 3 -3.93 12.90 8.17
N LEU A 4 -3.91 13.26 6.87
CA LEU A 4 -4.96 12.87 5.92
C LEU A 4 -4.88 11.37 5.61
N VAL A 5 -3.68 10.81 5.48
CA VAL A 5 -3.51 9.36 5.25
C VAL A 5 -4.01 8.57 6.45
N PHE A 6 -3.67 8.97 7.68
CA PHE A 6 -4.16 8.29 8.88
C PHE A 6 -5.66 8.49 9.11
N TYR A 7 -6.19 9.67 8.79
CA TYR A 7 -7.63 9.92 8.82
C TYR A 7 -8.38 9.02 7.82
N ALA A 8 -7.90 8.96 6.58
CA ALA A 8 -8.40 8.05 5.56
C ALA A 8 -8.34 6.59 6.01
N TYR A 9 -7.21 6.16 6.58
CA TYR A 9 -7.06 4.81 7.14
C TYR A 9 -8.12 4.53 8.22
N GLY A 10 -8.35 5.47 9.15
CA GLY A 10 -9.39 5.34 10.16
C GLY A 10 -10.80 5.23 9.58
N LEU A 11 -11.11 5.97 8.52
CA LEU A 11 -12.39 5.86 7.80
C LEU A 11 -12.55 4.50 7.12
N LEU A 12 -11.50 3.99 6.47
CA LEU A 12 -11.52 2.67 5.84
C LEU A 12 -11.71 1.54 6.86
N ARG A 13 -11.10 1.65 8.04
CA ARG A 13 -11.31 0.68 9.13
C ARG A 13 -12.73 0.73 9.69
N GLN A 14 -13.37 1.91 9.72
CA GLN A 14 -14.79 2.01 10.06
C GLN A 14 -15.67 1.41 8.96
N ALA A 15 -15.34 1.62 7.69
CA ALA A 15 -16.05 1.00 6.57
C ALA A 15 -16.05 -0.53 6.67
N ASP A 16 -14.90 -1.13 6.97
CA ASP A 16 -14.77 -2.57 7.22
C ASP A 16 -15.66 -3.02 8.40
N GLY A 17 -15.70 -2.24 9.48
CA GLY A 17 -16.53 -2.50 10.64
C GLY A 17 -18.02 -2.51 10.31
N TYR A 18 -18.50 -1.50 9.56
CA TYR A 18 -19.89 -1.45 9.11
C TYR A 18 -20.24 -2.59 8.16
N ALA A 19 -19.36 -2.91 7.21
CA ALA A 19 -19.53 -4.02 6.28
C ALA A 19 -19.68 -5.37 7.03
N ALA A 20 -18.89 -5.59 8.09
CA ALA A 20 -18.98 -6.79 8.92
C ALA A 20 -20.33 -6.93 9.66
N THR A 21 -21.06 -5.82 9.85
CA THR A 21 -22.40 -5.79 10.44
C THR A 21 -23.53 -5.71 9.40
N ASN A 22 -23.21 -5.86 8.11
CA ASN A 22 -24.13 -5.70 6.96
C ASN A 22 -24.73 -4.29 6.81
N ASP A 23 -24.11 -3.28 7.42
CA ASP A 23 -24.49 -1.88 7.21
C ASP A 23 -23.76 -1.34 5.97
N PHE A 24 -24.25 -1.76 4.79
CA PHE A 24 -23.59 -1.43 3.53
C PHE A 24 -23.70 0.04 3.14
N ILE A 25 -24.68 0.78 3.70
CA ILE A 25 -24.83 2.22 3.46
C ILE A 25 -23.66 2.96 4.11
N HIS A 26 -23.47 2.79 5.42
CA HIS A 26 -22.35 3.43 6.12
C HIS A 26 -21.01 2.88 5.64
N ALA A 27 -20.90 1.58 5.35
CA ALA A 27 -19.67 1.02 4.78
C ALA A 27 -19.27 1.75 3.48
N SER A 28 -20.23 1.99 2.59
CA SER A 28 -19.97 2.68 1.32
C SER A 28 -19.58 4.15 1.52
N GLU A 29 -20.28 4.87 2.40
CA GLU A 29 -20.01 6.29 2.67
C GLU A 29 -18.61 6.51 3.29
N TYR A 30 -18.24 5.67 4.25
CA TYR A 30 -16.94 5.71 4.89
C TYR A 30 -15.83 5.27 3.95
N ALA A 31 -16.06 4.23 3.13
CA ALA A 31 -15.08 3.80 2.14
C ALA A 31 -14.81 4.91 1.11
N LYS A 32 -15.87 5.53 0.57
CA LYS A 32 -15.75 6.63 -0.39
C LYS A 32 -14.97 7.81 0.19
N SER A 33 -15.29 8.19 1.42
CA SER A 33 -14.61 9.29 2.12
C SER A 33 -13.14 8.93 2.42
N GLY A 34 -12.88 7.69 2.84
CA GLY A 34 -11.54 7.17 3.08
C GLY A 34 -10.68 7.23 1.83
N PHE A 35 -11.18 6.71 0.70
CA PHE A 35 -10.45 6.75 -0.57
C PHE A 35 -10.22 8.19 -1.07
N PHE A 36 -11.22 9.06 -0.95
CA PHE A 36 -11.08 10.47 -1.31
C PHE A 36 -9.92 11.13 -0.56
N TRP A 37 -9.89 11.03 0.77
CA TRP A 37 -8.83 11.66 1.58
C TRP A 37 -7.46 11.00 1.38
N LEU A 38 -7.42 9.71 1.06
CA LEU A 38 -6.19 9.00 0.76
C LEU A 38 -5.57 9.49 -0.55
N ASP A 39 -6.40 9.69 -1.58
CA ASP A 39 -5.97 10.21 -2.88
C ASP A 39 -5.58 11.68 -2.78
N GLU A 40 -6.40 12.50 -2.11
CA GLU A 40 -6.12 13.92 -1.85
C GLU A 40 -4.77 14.11 -1.12
N ALA A 41 -4.43 13.22 -0.18
CA ALA A 41 -3.15 13.29 0.52
C ALA A 41 -1.95 13.19 -0.43
N VAL A 42 -2.04 12.34 -1.46
CA VAL A 42 -1.01 12.20 -2.49
C VAL A 42 -1.08 13.34 -3.49
N ASP A 43 -2.26 13.78 -3.91
CA ASP A 43 -2.41 14.84 -4.91
C ASP A 43 -1.85 16.19 -4.38
N LEU A 44 -2.05 16.49 -3.09
CA LEU A 44 -1.44 17.65 -2.43
C LEU A 44 0.09 17.56 -2.31
N GLN A 45 0.66 16.37 -2.47
CA GLN A 45 2.10 16.11 -2.37
C GLN A 45 2.58 15.16 -3.48
N GLU A 46 2.21 15.43 -4.73
CA GLU A 46 2.36 14.47 -5.84
C GLU A 46 3.81 13.97 -6.02
N LYS A 47 4.78 14.85 -5.72
CA LYS A 47 6.22 14.59 -5.81
C LYS A 47 6.80 13.87 -4.60
N ASN A 48 6.08 13.82 -3.47
CA ASN A 48 6.57 13.18 -2.26
C ASN A 48 6.32 11.67 -2.29
N GLN A 49 7.36 10.94 -2.65
CA GLN A 49 7.33 9.48 -2.76
C GLN A 49 6.98 8.79 -1.44
N ARG A 50 7.25 9.40 -0.27
CA ARG A 50 6.87 8.84 1.03
C ARG A 50 5.36 8.88 1.27
N VAL A 51 4.67 9.92 0.80
CA VAL A 51 3.19 9.95 0.89
C VAL A 51 2.59 8.91 -0.03
N ARG A 52 3.16 8.76 -1.24
CA ARG A 52 2.79 7.71 -2.18
C ARG A 52 2.99 6.31 -1.60
N TYR A 53 4.09 6.10 -0.87
CA TYR A 53 4.32 4.88 -0.10
C TYR A 53 3.18 4.61 0.89
N LEU A 54 2.78 5.61 1.69
CA LEU A 54 1.70 5.43 2.66
C LEU A 54 0.36 5.06 1.99
N ARG A 55 0.03 5.68 0.85
CA ARG A 55 -1.16 5.30 0.07
C ARG A 55 -1.07 3.86 -0.43
N ALA A 56 0.02 3.50 -1.11
CA ALA A 56 0.26 2.13 -1.56
C ALA A 56 0.21 1.12 -0.41
N ARG A 57 0.70 1.49 0.78
CA ARG A 57 0.69 0.66 1.98
C ARG A 57 -0.70 0.41 2.54
N VAL A 58 -1.61 1.37 2.41
CA VAL A 58 -3.02 1.16 2.75
C VAL A 58 -3.69 0.33 1.65
N ASP A 59 -3.59 0.77 0.39
CA ASP A 59 -4.28 0.19 -0.75
C ASP A 59 -3.90 -1.26 -1.03
N ALA A 60 -2.61 -1.62 -0.90
CA ALA A 60 -2.12 -2.96 -1.17
C ALA A 60 -2.81 -4.00 -0.29
N TYR A 61 -3.18 -3.65 0.93
CA TYR A 61 -3.68 -4.57 1.95
C TYR A 61 -5.18 -4.50 2.18
N LEU A 62 -5.89 -3.73 1.35
CA LEU A 62 -7.35 -3.78 1.29
C LEU A 62 -7.84 -5.02 0.54
N PRO A 63 -9.13 -5.39 0.72
CA PRO A 63 -9.77 -6.42 -0.08
C PRO A 63 -9.63 -6.20 -1.60
N ALA A 64 -9.47 -7.29 -2.35
CA ALA A 64 -9.15 -7.26 -3.78
C ALA A 64 -10.26 -6.64 -4.66
N ASP A 65 -11.50 -6.65 -4.18
CA ASP A 65 -12.69 -6.10 -4.82
C ASP A 65 -12.83 -4.58 -4.69
N SER A 66 -12.00 -3.92 -3.87
CA SER A 66 -11.96 -2.45 -3.74
C SER A 66 -11.49 -1.70 -5.00
N GLY A 67 -10.88 -2.40 -5.97
CA GLY A 67 -10.31 -1.79 -7.19
C GLY A 67 -9.01 -1.02 -6.96
N ARG A 68 -8.53 -0.88 -5.72
CA ARG A 68 -7.32 -0.12 -5.34
C ARG A 68 -6.00 -0.75 -5.79
N CYS A 69 -6.05 -1.96 -6.34
CA CYS A 69 -4.88 -2.63 -6.89
C CYS A 69 -4.23 -1.84 -8.04
N VAL A 70 -5.01 -1.14 -8.87
CA VAL A 70 -4.47 -0.33 -9.99
C VAL A 70 -3.65 0.84 -9.46
N VAL A 71 -4.14 1.53 -8.43
CA VAL A 71 -3.46 2.64 -7.76
C VAL A 71 -2.14 2.16 -7.15
N THR A 72 -2.16 1.02 -6.45
CA THR A 72 -0.94 0.45 -5.86
C THR A 72 0.09 0.05 -6.93
N VAL A 73 -0.35 -0.54 -8.06
CA VAL A 73 0.55 -0.88 -9.18
C VAL A 73 1.21 0.39 -9.72
N GLN A 74 0.45 1.46 -9.94
CA GLN A 74 0.98 2.73 -10.44
C GLN A 74 1.95 3.37 -9.43
N ASP A 75 1.57 3.42 -8.16
CA ASP A 75 2.39 4.02 -7.11
C ASP A 75 3.72 3.30 -6.95
N THR A 76 3.69 1.98 -6.95
CA THR A 76 4.92 1.17 -6.87
C THR A 76 5.78 1.29 -8.12
N GLU A 77 5.24 1.58 -9.31
CA GLU A 77 6.05 1.91 -10.50
C GLU A 77 6.82 3.20 -10.30
N HIS A 78 6.15 4.25 -9.84
CA HIS A 78 6.79 5.54 -9.58
C HIS A 78 7.88 5.42 -8.51
N MET A 79 7.63 4.68 -7.43
CA MET A 79 8.61 4.49 -6.36
C MET A 79 9.82 3.65 -6.81
N LEU A 80 9.62 2.64 -7.66
CA LEU A 80 10.71 1.80 -8.18
C LEU A 80 11.52 2.48 -9.29
N ALA A 81 10.97 3.52 -9.93
CA ALA A 81 11.69 4.34 -10.92
C ALA A 81 12.78 5.24 -10.28
N ASP A 82 12.64 5.56 -8.99
CA ASP A 82 13.66 6.28 -8.21
C ASP A 82 14.09 5.45 -6.98
N PRO A 83 14.93 4.42 -7.16
CA PRO A 83 15.29 3.50 -6.09
C PRO A 83 16.30 4.10 -5.09
N ALA A 84 16.87 5.28 -5.37
CA ALA A 84 17.95 5.88 -4.58
C ALA A 84 17.49 6.42 -3.23
N ILE A 85 16.23 6.84 -3.13
CA ILE A 85 15.64 7.36 -1.88
C ILE A 85 15.26 6.27 -0.88
N TRP A 86 15.27 5.00 -1.30
CA TRP A 86 14.74 3.88 -0.52
C TRP A 86 15.83 2.96 0.02
N ALA A 87 15.81 2.72 1.32
CA ALA A 87 16.55 1.63 1.94
C ALA A 87 16.12 0.27 1.36
N THR A 88 17.01 -0.72 1.38
CA THR A 88 16.73 -2.06 0.83
C THR A 88 15.47 -2.69 1.41
N THR A 89 15.26 -2.60 2.73
CA THR A 89 14.05 -3.12 3.39
C THR A 89 12.77 -2.43 2.88
N ILE A 90 12.80 -1.11 2.66
CA ILE A 90 11.65 -0.39 2.11
C ILE A 90 11.40 -0.80 0.65
N ARG A 91 12.45 -1.06 -0.13
CA ARG A 91 12.29 -1.60 -1.49
C ARG A 91 11.64 -2.98 -1.46
N ASP A 92 12.02 -3.84 -0.52
CA ASP A 92 11.39 -5.15 -0.32
C ASP A 92 9.89 -5.01 -0.01
N HIS A 93 9.50 -4.03 0.80
CA HIS A 93 8.08 -3.73 1.03
C HIS A 93 7.37 -3.21 -0.22
N ILE A 94 8.01 -2.33 -1.00
CA ILE A 94 7.45 -1.83 -2.27
C ILE A 94 7.21 -3.00 -3.23
N LEU A 95 8.15 -3.94 -3.33
CA LEU A 95 8.02 -5.14 -4.14
C LEU A 95 6.90 -6.06 -3.63
N ALA A 96 6.76 -6.22 -2.31
CA ALA A 96 5.68 -6.97 -1.69
C ALA A 96 4.30 -6.38 -2.01
N MET A 97 4.13 -5.07 -1.83
CA MET A 97 2.90 -4.34 -2.16
C MET A 97 2.56 -4.49 -3.65
N ARG A 98 3.56 -4.33 -4.52
CA ARG A 98 3.41 -4.49 -5.97
C ARG A 98 2.96 -5.89 -6.35
N TYR A 99 3.60 -6.93 -5.77
CA TYR A 99 3.21 -8.32 -6.01
C TYR A 99 1.75 -8.56 -5.62
N ARG A 100 1.35 -8.12 -4.42
CA ARG A 100 -0.02 -8.27 -3.95
C ARG A 100 -1.02 -7.55 -4.84
N ALA A 101 -0.71 -6.33 -5.25
CA ALA A 101 -1.54 -5.54 -6.15
C ALA A 101 -1.71 -6.22 -7.52
N LEU A 102 -0.64 -6.75 -8.12
CA LEU A 102 -0.72 -7.50 -9.38
C LEU A 102 -1.62 -8.73 -9.24
N ARG A 103 -1.53 -9.45 -8.11
CA ARG A 103 -2.39 -10.60 -7.82
C ARG A 103 -3.86 -10.20 -7.64
N HIS A 104 -4.15 -9.11 -6.92
CA HIS A 104 -5.51 -8.58 -6.75
C HIS A 104 -6.11 -8.09 -8.09
N CYS A 105 -5.28 -7.46 -8.93
CA CYS A 105 -5.64 -7.04 -10.29
C CYS A 105 -5.72 -8.20 -11.31
N LYS A 106 -5.50 -9.45 -10.89
CA LYS A 106 -5.51 -10.65 -11.74
C LYS A 106 -4.45 -10.64 -12.86
N ASP A 107 -3.42 -9.80 -12.74
CA ASP A 107 -2.27 -9.77 -13.64
C ASP A 107 -1.24 -10.83 -13.22
N THR A 108 -1.61 -12.10 -13.42
CA THR A 108 -0.83 -13.26 -12.98
C THR A 108 0.52 -13.35 -13.69
N THR A 109 0.58 -12.93 -14.95
CA THR A 109 1.82 -12.91 -15.74
C THR A 109 2.86 -12.00 -15.11
N ARG A 110 2.53 -10.74 -14.83
CA ARG A 110 3.47 -9.80 -14.19
C ARG A 110 3.75 -10.17 -12.74
N ALA A 111 2.75 -10.70 -12.02
CA ALA A 111 2.96 -11.17 -10.65
C ALA A 111 3.98 -12.32 -10.57
N ASN A 112 3.90 -13.29 -11.48
CA ASN A 112 4.82 -14.44 -11.50
C ASN A 112 6.23 -14.03 -11.91
N ALA A 113 6.36 -13.13 -12.90
CA ALA A 113 7.65 -12.57 -13.29
C ALA A 113 8.30 -11.82 -12.12
N LEU A 114 7.53 -10.99 -11.41
CA LEU A 114 8.02 -10.27 -10.23
C LEU A 114 8.44 -11.22 -9.11
N LEU A 115 7.65 -12.26 -8.83
CA LEU A 115 7.99 -13.25 -7.81
C LEU A 115 9.29 -13.99 -8.13
N ALA A 116 9.53 -14.31 -9.40
CA ALA A 116 10.78 -14.94 -9.83
C ALA A 116 11.99 -13.99 -9.63
N GLN A 117 11.82 -12.70 -9.93
CA GLN A 117 12.83 -11.68 -9.66
C GLN A 117 13.13 -11.57 -8.16
N ILE A 118 12.09 -11.46 -7.31
CA ILE A 118 12.23 -11.38 -5.86
C ILE A 118 12.94 -12.61 -5.34
N LYS A 119 12.59 -13.82 -5.82
CA LYS A 119 13.24 -15.07 -5.39
C LYS A 119 14.74 -15.09 -5.65
N GLY A 120 15.21 -14.46 -6.73
CA GLY A 120 16.64 -14.34 -7.04
C GLY A 120 17.40 -13.36 -6.13
N GLN A 121 16.69 -12.44 -5.46
CA GLN A 121 17.28 -11.38 -4.64
C GLN A 121 17.09 -11.65 -3.14
N ASN A 122 15.89 -12.06 -2.74
CA ASN A 122 15.46 -12.34 -1.38
C ASN A 122 14.48 -13.53 -1.37
N ALA A 123 15.03 -14.74 -1.22
CA ALA A 123 14.23 -15.97 -1.22
C ALA A 123 13.23 -16.05 -0.06
N ALA A 124 13.58 -15.49 1.11
CA ALA A 124 12.70 -15.48 2.29
C ALA A 124 11.47 -14.59 2.05
N LEU A 125 11.64 -13.43 1.41
CA LEU A 125 10.53 -12.57 1.01
C LEU A 125 9.64 -13.27 -0.03
N ALA A 126 10.21 -13.88 -1.06
CA ALA A 126 9.41 -14.62 -2.05
C ALA A 126 8.57 -15.73 -1.40
N GLN A 127 9.12 -16.43 -0.41
CA GLN A 127 8.40 -17.44 0.35
C GLN A 127 7.27 -16.83 1.18
N SER A 128 7.53 -15.74 1.91
CA SER A 128 6.49 -15.09 2.74
C SER A 128 5.32 -14.56 1.90
N LEU A 129 5.59 -14.04 0.70
CA LEU A 129 4.56 -13.52 -0.22
C LEU A 129 3.58 -14.59 -0.71
N THR A 130 4.02 -15.86 -0.76
CA THR A 130 3.17 -16.97 -1.20
C THR A 130 2.45 -17.64 -0.02
N GLN A 131 3.13 -17.80 1.12
CA GLN A 131 2.56 -18.46 2.30
C GLN A 131 1.61 -17.55 3.09
N ASN A 132 1.98 -16.28 3.23
CA ASN A 132 1.27 -15.30 4.05
C ASN A 132 0.55 -14.25 3.19
N PHE A 133 0.09 -14.64 1.99
CA PHE A 133 -0.45 -13.72 0.99
C PHE A 133 -1.55 -12.81 1.55
N ASN A 134 -2.41 -13.32 2.44
CA ASN A 134 -3.54 -12.57 3.01
C ASN A 134 -3.19 -11.82 4.31
N VAL A 135 -2.00 -12.02 4.86
CA VAL A 135 -1.59 -11.37 6.11
C VAL A 135 -1.19 -9.93 5.82
N VAL A 136 -1.69 -9.00 6.65
CA VAL A 136 -1.24 -7.61 6.67
C VAL A 136 -0.07 -7.54 7.63
N PRO A 137 1.15 -7.18 7.18
CA PRO A 137 2.28 -7.03 8.09
C PRO A 137 2.02 -5.82 9.01
N GLU A 138 2.58 -5.88 10.21
CA GLU A 138 2.68 -4.71 11.09
C GLU A 138 3.58 -3.65 10.47
N TRP A 139 3.45 -2.40 10.93
CA TRP A 139 4.37 -1.34 10.57
C TRP A 139 5.71 -1.58 11.27
N ASP A 140 6.79 -1.72 10.51
CA ASP A 140 8.10 -1.96 11.11
C ASP A 140 8.88 -0.66 11.40
N SER A 141 9.99 -0.81 12.13
CA SER A 141 10.82 0.33 12.52
C SER A 141 11.44 1.06 11.32
N GLU A 142 11.67 0.38 10.20
CA GLU A 142 12.20 1.01 9.00
C GLU A 142 11.13 1.87 8.33
N GLU A 143 9.88 1.41 8.25
CA GLU A 143 8.75 2.21 7.76
C GLU A 143 8.56 3.46 8.64
N LEU A 144 8.64 3.32 9.96
CA LEU A 144 8.55 4.45 10.88
C LEU A 144 9.66 5.48 10.61
N THR A 145 10.90 5.03 10.46
CA THR A 145 12.08 5.92 10.38
C THR A 145 12.31 6.51 8.99
N GLN A 146 12.10 5.74 7.92
CA GLN A 146 12.38 6.17 6.55
C GLN A 146 11.18 6.82 5.86
N VAL A 147 9.96 6.53 6.31
CA VAL A 147 8.72 7.04 5.69
C VAL A 147 8.02 8.03 6.60
N LEU A 148 7.66 7.63 7.81
CA LEU A 148 6.78 8.44 8.66
C LEU A 148 7.48 9.63 9.31
N LEU A 149 8.65 9.43 9.93
CA LEU A 149 9.38 10.51 10.60
C LEU A 149 9.74 11.68 9.67
N PRO A 150 10.27 11.47 8.44
CA PRO A 150 10.56 12.58 7.52
C PRO A 150 9.31 13.40 7.20
N LEU A 151 8.19 12.72 6.95
CA LEU A 151 6.93 13.39 6.66
C LEU A 151 6.37 14.20 7.83
N MET A 152 6.64 13.79 9.07
CA MET A 152 6.27 14.55 10.28
C MET A 152 7.14 15.79 10.48
N LYS A 153 8.40 15.74 10.02
CA LYS A 153 9.35 16.86 10.08
C LYS A 153 9.16 17.87 8.95
N GLY A 154 8.40 17.51 7.92
CA GLY A 154 8.19 18.33 6.72
C GLY A 154 9.30 18.19 5.68
N GLU A 155 10.04 17.07 5.70
CA GLU A 155 11.11 16.71 4.75
C GLU A 155 10.60 15.94 3.52
#